data_AF-A0A7S3GQT2-F1
#
_entry.id   AF-A0A7S3GQT2-F1
#
_cell.length_a   1.000
_cell.length_b   1.000
_cell.length_c   1.000
_cell.angle_alpha   90.00
_cell.angle_beta   90.00
_cell.angle_gamma   90.00
#
_symmetry.space_group_name_H-M   'P 1'
#
loop_
_entity.id
_entity.type
_entity.pdbx_description
1 polymer ?
#
loop_
_entity_poly.entity_id
_entity_poly.type
_entity_poly.pdbx_seq_one_letter_code
_entity_poly.pdbx_strand_id
1 'polypeptide(L)'
;GLYIKLGQHIAMLDYIVPIEYQTELFSLLGTTPQSSIASVRSVIKSELGAFPDELFDTFDPVPIASASLAQVHIATKNGVKYAVKVQHDGLAESAAFDMLVITNLVALVPHI
;
A
#
# COMPACT_ATOMS: atom_id res chain seq x y z
N GLY A 1 -4.92 4.43 3.72
CA GLY A 1 -3.80 4.20 2.77
C GLY A 1 -3.93 5.06 1.51
N LEU A 2 -5.16 5.34 1.08
CA LEU A 2 -5.42 6.04 -0.17
C LEU A 2 -5.05 7.53 -0.11
N TYR A 3 -5.19 8.18 1.06
CA TYR A 3 -4.76 9.59 1.23
C TYR A 3 -3.27 9.79 0.96
N ILE A 4 -2.42 8.87 1.43
CA ILE A 4 -0.98 8.91 1.14
C ILE A 4 -0.76 8.79 -0.37
N LYS A 5 -1.47 7.88 -1.04
CA LYS A 5 -1.34 7.69 -2.48
C LYS A 5 -1.83 8.90 -3.28
N LEU A 6 -2.91 9.53 -2.84
CA LEU A 6 -3.44 10.77 -3.40
C LEU A 6 -2.44 11.93 -3.21
N GLY A 7 -1.90 12.09 -2.00
CA GLY A 7 -0.89 13.12 -1.71
C GLY A 7 0.39 12.91 -2.51
N GLN A 8 0.87 11.67 -2.64
CA GLN A 8 1.99 11.31 -3.52
C GLN A 8 1.69 11.66 -4.99
N HIS A 9 0.46 11.47 -5.45
CA HIS A 9 0.06 11.82 -6.80
C HIS A 9 0.05 13.34 -7.01
N ILE A 10 -0.57 14.09 -6.09
CA ILE A 10 -0.61 15.57 -6.13
C ILE A 10 0.80 16.16 -6.08
N ALA A 11 1.70 15.60 -5.28
CA ALA A 11 3.10 16.03 -5.20
C ALA A 11 3.87 15.90 -6.53
N MET A 12 3.35 15.14 -7.49
CA MET A 12 3.94 14.93 -8.81
C MET A 12 3.21 15.69 -9.93
N LEU A 13 2.14 16.45 -9.62
CA LEU A 13 1.34 17.19 -10.60
C LEU A 13 1.96 18.56 -10.92
N ASP A 14 3.18 18.54 -11.45
CA ASP A 14 3.91 19.74 -11.87
C ASP A 14 3.04 20.59 -12.81
N TYR A 15 3.08 21.91 -12.64
CA TYR A 15 2.35 22.91 -13.44
C TYR A 15 0.80 22.86 -13.34
N ILE A 16 0.23 21.91 -12.60
CA ILE A 16 -1.23 21.78 -12.41
C ILE A 16 -1.65 22.31 -11.03
N VAL A 17 -0.87 22.03 -9.99
CA VAL A 17 -1.14 22.48 -8.62
C VAL A 17 -0.09 23.49 -8.14
N PRO A 18 -0.46 24.45 -7.26
CA PRO A 18 0.51 25.41 -6.71
C PRO A 18 1.69 24.72 -6.00
N ILE A 19 2.86 25.35 -6.08
CA ILE A 19 4.13 24.79 -5.59
C ILE A 19 4.11 24.53 -4.07
N GLU A 20 3.30 25.28 -3.34
CA GLU A 20 3.08 25.12 -1.89
C GLU A 20 2.49 23.74 -1.59
N TYR A 21 1.51 23.28 -2.37
CA TYR A 21 0.93 21.94 -2.20
C TYR A 21 1.93 20.84 -2.55
N GLN A 22 2.72 21.04 -3.62
CA GLN A 22 3.73 20.06 -4.02
C GLN A 22 4.79 19.89 -2.94
N THR A 23 5.29 21.01 -2.40
CA THR A 23 6.35 21.02 -1.39
C THR A 23 5.92 20.34 -0.10
N GLU A 24 4.71 20.66 0.40
CA GLU A 24 4.20 20.05 1.63
C GLU A 24 3.95 18.55 1.46
N LEU A 25 3.38 18.14 0.33
CA LEU A 25 3.05 16.74 0.07
C LEU A 25 4.25 15.90 -0.37
N PHE A 26 5.39 16.52 -0.71
CA PHE A 26 6.61 15.82 -1.09
C PHE A 26 7.10 14.88 0.04
N SER A 27 6.87 15.26 1.29
CA SER A 27 7.18 14.43 2.46
C SER A 27 6.49 13.05 2.43
N LEU A 28 5.35 12.93 1.74
CA LEU A 28 4.60 11.68 1.59
C LEU A 28 5.25 10.70 0.59
N LEU A 29 6.24 11.15 -0.18
CA LEU A 29 7.10 10.29 -0.99
C LEU A 29 8.12 9.53 -0.11
N GLY A 30 8.28 9.96 1.14
CA GLY A 30 9.16 9.38 2.14
C GLY A 30 8.69 8.05 2.73
N THR A 31 9.41 7.59 3.76
CA THR A 31 9.46 6.22 4.30
C THR A 31 8.17 5.39 4.20
N THR A 32 8.32 4.19 3.67
CA THR A 32 7.26 3.20 3.51
C THR A 32 7.10 2.37 4.78
N PRO A 33 5.88 2.16 5.28
CA PRO A 33 5.65 1.33 6.46
C PRO A 33 6.07 -0.12 6.19
N GLN A 34 6.49 -0.86 7.21
CA GLN A 34 6.68 -2.31 7.14
C GLN A 34 5.75 -2.98 8.15
N SER A 35 4.87 -3.84 7.67
CA SER A 35 4.06 -4.72 8.50
C SER A 35 4.94 -5.78 9.16
N SER A 36 4.57 -6.14 10.39
CA SER A 36 5.17 -7.28 11.08
C SER A 36 4.89 -8.57 10.30
N ILE A 37 5.80 -9.54 10.44
CA ILE A 37 5.60 -10.87 9.84
C ILE A 37 4.29 -11.54 10.31
N ALA A 38 3.85 -11.27 11.54
CA ALA A 38 2.58 -11.77 12.05
C ALA A 38 1.38 -11.21 11.25
N SER A 39 1.39 -9.90 10.95
CA SER A 39 0.38 -9.26 10.11
C SER A 39 0.41 -9.82 8.68
N VAL A 40 1.60 -9.95 8.08
CA VAL A 40 1.79 -10.53 6.74
C VAL A 40 1.21 -11.95 6.65
N ARG A 41 1.51 -12.80 7.64
CA ARG A 41 0.98 -14.17 7.72
C ARG A 41 -0.54 -14.19 7.84
N SER A 42 -1.09 -13.27 8.62
CA SER A 42 -2.54 -13.13 8.81
C SER A 42 -3.23 -12.80 7.49
N VAL A 43 -2.72 -11.81 6.74
CA VAL A 43 -3.24 -11.40 5.43
C VAL A 43 -3.16 -12.54 4.41
N ILE A 44 -2.00 -13.21 4.32
CA ILE A 44 -1.84 -14.35 3.40
C ILE A 44 -2.85 -15.46 3.74
N LYS A 45 -3.04 -15.76 5.03
CA LYS A 45 -4.00 -16.78 5.45
C LYS A 45 -5.45 -16.39 5.17
N SER A 46 -5.83 -15.13 5.40
CA SER A 46 -7.20 -14.68 5.15
C SER A 46 -7.54 -14.68 3.65
N GLU A 47 -6.59 -14.33 2.78
CA GLU A 47 -6.82 -14.24 1.34
C GLU A 47 -6.62 -15.59 0.60
N LEU A 48 -5.66 -16.40 1.02
CA LEU A 48 -5.28 -17.65 0.33
C LEU A 48 -5.64 -18.93 1.09
N GLY A 49 -6.16 -18.82 2.32
CA GLY A 49 -6.68 -19.93 3.12
C GLY A 49 -5.65 -20.74 3.91
N ALA A 50 -4.35 -20.50 3.73
CA ALA A 50 -3.27 -21.23 4.41
C ALA A 50 -2.09 -20.30 4.74
N PHE A 51 -1.21 -20.71 5.66
CA PHE A 51 -0.02 -19.92 6.00
C PHE A 51 1.05 -19.99 4.89
N PRO A 52 2.00 -19.02 4.85
CA PRO A 52 3.04 -19.01 3.81
C PRO A 52 3.86 -20.31 3.75
N ASP A 53 4.13 -20.93 4.90
CA ASP A 53 4.92 -22.16 5.01
C ASP A 53 4.20 -23.40 4.43
N GLU A 54 2.88 -23.31 4.24
CA GLU A 54 2.06 -24.36 3.61
C GLU A 54 1.91 -24.12 2.10
N LEU A 55 2.05 -22.86 1.66
CA LEU A 55 1.83 -22.43 0.29
C LEU A 55 3.11 -22.45 -0.57
N PHE A 56 4.27 -22.26 0.05
CA PHE A 56 5.58 -22.11 -0.58
C PHE A 56 6.61 -23.05 0.05
N ASP A 57 7.60 -23.49 -0.74
CA ASP A 57 8.74 -24.27 -0.25
C ASP A 57 9.60 -23.44 0.70
N THR A 58 9.75 -22.14 0.39
CA THR A 58 10.38 -21.14 1.26
C THR A 58 9.65 -19.81 1.18
N PHE A 59 9.62 -19.06 2.28
CA PHE A 59 9.10 -17.71 2.35
C PHE A 59 10.02 -16.86 3.23
N ASP A 60 10.59 -15.78 2.68
CA ASP A 60 11.48 -14.89 3.41
C ASP A 60 10.66 -13.94 4.31
N PRO A 61 10.83 -13.98 5.65
CA PRO A 61 10.10 -13.10 6.54
C PRO A 61 10.51 -11.63 6.41
N VAL A 62 11.68 -11.34 5.83
CA VAL A 62 12.15 -9.98 5.59
C VAL A 62 11.66 -9.51 4.20
N PRO A 63 10.92 -8.41 4.11
CA PRO A 63 10.49 -7.88 2.82
C PRO A 63 11.69 -7.33 2.04
N ILE A 64 11.74 -7.58 0.74
CA ILE A 64 12.73 -6.99 -0.17
C ILE A 64 12.40 -5.56 -0.59
N ALA A 65 11.13 -5.19 -0.47
CA ALA A 65 10.63 -3.86 -0.76
C ALA A 65 9.37 -3.61 0.06
N SER A 66 9.13 -2.34 0.40
CA SER A 66 7.85 -1.90 0.94
C SER A 66 7.36 -0.65 0.22
N ALA A 67 6.06 -0.43 0.26
CA ALA A 67 5.36 0.70 -0.35
C ALA A 67 4.18 1.11 0.55
N SER A 68 3.51 2.22 0.24
CA SER A 68 2.39 2.72 1.06
C SER A 68 1.20 1.76 1.23
N LEU A 69 1.02 0.81 0.30
CA LEU A 69 -0.12 -0.12 0.29
C LEU A 69 0.25 -1.59 0.53
N ALA A 70 1.51 -1.94 0.35
CA ALA A 70 1.93 -3.34 0.35
C ALA A 70 3.43 -3.45 0.51
N GLN A 71 3.87 -4.63 0.94
CA GLN A 71 5.26 -5.03 0.93
C GLN A 71 5.47 -6.29 0.09
N VAL A 72 6.69 -6.51 -0.37
CA VAL A 72 7.06 -7.61 -1.25
C VAL A 72 8.04 -8.54 -0.53
N HIS A 73 7.70 -9.82 -0.47
CA HIS A 73 8.54 -10.89 0.06
C HIS A 73 9.05 -11.79 -1.05
N ILE A 74 10.19 -12.44 -0.81
CA ILE A 74 10.67 -13.51 -1.67
C ILE A 74 10.06 -14.83 -1.20
N ALA A 75 9.58 -15.65 -2.13
CA ALA A 75 9.21 -17.03 -1.86
C ALA A 75 9.73 -17.97 -2.95
N THR A 76 9.85 -19.26 -2.66
CA THR A 76 10.17 -20.30 -3.65
C THR A 76 9.07 -21.35 -3.66
N LYS A 77 8.66 -21.83 -4.83
CA LYS A 77 7.71 -22.93 -4.98
C LYS A 77 8.03 -23.75 -6.22
N ASN A 78 8.14 -25.07 -6.07
CA ASN A 78 8.52 -26.00 -7.13
C ASN A 78 9.84 -25.58 -7.84
N GLY A 79 10.80 -25.08 -7.06
CA GLY A 79 12.09 -24.59 -7.58
C GLY A 79 12.03 -23.23 -8.30
N VAL A 80 10.87 -22.57 -8.36
CA VAL A 80 10.69 -21.25 -8.99
C VAL A 80 10.64 -20.17 -7.92
N LYS A 81 11.35 -19.06 -8.13
CA LYS A 81 11.37 -17.89 -7.23
C LYS A 81 10.23 -16.93 -7.57
N TYR A 82 9.49 -16.48 -6.56
CA TYR A 82 8.35 -15.56 -6.67
C TYR A 82 8.57 -14.29 -5.86
N ALA A 83 8.01 -13.19 -6.35
CA ALA A 83 7.80 -11.97 -5.58
C ALA A 83 6.35 -11.96 -5.08
N VAL A 84 6.17 -12.15 -3.77
CA VAL A 84 4.86 -12.20 -3.12
C VAL A 84 4.54 -10.82 -2.57
N LYS A 85 3.65 -10.09 -3.24
CA LYS A 85 3.19 -8.77 -2.80
C LYS A 85 2.00 -8.92 -1.86
N VAL A 86 2.16 -8.47 -0.62
CA VAL A 86 1.17 -8.58 0.46
C VAL A 86 0.71 -7.19 0.86
N GLN A 87 -0.60 -6.95 0.81
CA GLN A 87 -1.16 -5.67 1.23
C GLN A 87 -1.02 -5.47 2.74
N HIS A 88 -0.84 -4.23 3.20
CA HIS A 88 -0.93 -3.97 4.64
C HIS A 88 -2.36 -4.21 5.12
N ASP A 89 -2.49 -4.72 6.34
CA ASP A 89 -3.78 -5.08 6.95
C ASP A 89 -4.75 -3.88 7.02
N GLY A 90 -6.05 -4.15 6.89
CA GLY A 90 -7.12 -3.14 6.95
C GLY A 90 -7.16 -2.13 5.78
N LEU A 91 -6.31 -2.28 4.75
CA LEU A 91 -6.30 -1.33 3.62
C LEU A 91 -7.54 -1.42 2.73
N ALA A 92 -8.06 -2.62 2.47
CA ALA A 92 -9.23 -2.79 1.60
C ALA A 92 -10.48 -2.12 2.18
N GLU A 93 -10.71 -2.31 3.48
CA GLU A 93 -11.85 -1.73 4.21
C GLU A 93 -11.75 -0.21 4.29
N SER A 94 -10.55 0.32 4.60
CA SER A 94 -10.32 1.76 4.64
C SER A 94 -10.37 2.40 3.25
N ALA A 95 -9.95 1.73 2.19
CA ALA A 95 -9.93 2.30 0.84
C ALA A 95 -11.33 2.69 0.32
N ALA A 96 -12.35 1.87 0.59
CA ALA A 96 -13.72 2.18 0.18
C ALA A 96 -14.26 3.45 0.88
N PHE A 97 -13.98 3.58 2.18
CA PHE A 97 -14.34 4.77 2.94
C PHE A 97 -13.52 5.99 2.51
N ASP A 98 -12.21 5.83 2.31
CA ASP A 98 -11.32 6.89 1.82
C ASP A 98 -11.84 7.43 0.46
N MET A 99 -12.23 6.55 -0.47
CA MET A 99 -12.81 6.94 -1.76
C MET A 99 -14.10 7.75 -1.59
N LEU A 100 -15.02 7.29 -0.73
CA LEU A 100 -16.27 8.00 -0.47
C LEU A 100 -16.02 9.42 0.04
N VAL A 101 -15.12 9.57 1.02
CA VAL A 101 -14.76 10.88 1.59
C VAL A 101 -14.13 11.77 0.52
N ILE A 102 -13.16 11.25 -0.24
CA ILE A 102 -12.47 12.00 -1.31
C ILE A 102 -13.46 12.47 -2.37
N THR A 103 -14.36 11.60 -2.85
CA THR A 103 -15.35 11.96 -3.86
C THR A 103 -16.28 13.07 -3.38
N ASN A 104 -16.74 13.01 -2.12
CA ASN A 104 -17.57 14.07 -1.54
C ASN A 104 -16.81 15.39 -1.39
N LEU A 105 -15.54 15.36 -0.96
CA LEU A 105 -14.71 16.56 -0.85
C LEU A 105 -14.47 17.21 -2.21
N VAL A 106 -14.13 16.43 -3.24
CA VAL A 106 -13.93 16.92 -4.60
C VAL A 106 -15.22 17.55 -5.15
N ALA A 107 -16.38 16.95 -4.86
CA ALA A 107 -17.68 17.50 -5.27
C ALA A 107 -18.02 18.85 -4.61
N LEU A 108 -17.43 19.16 -3.46
CA LEU A 108 -17.64 20.44 -2.76
C LEU A 108 -16.76 21.57 -3.30
N VAL A 109 -15.62 21.27 -3.94
CA VAL A 109 -14.67 22.28 -4.45
C VAL A 109 -15.33 23.36 -5.33
N PRO A 110 -16.27 23.05 -6.24
CA PRO A 110 -16.94 24.08 -7.05
C PRO A 110 -17.82 25.07 -6.26
N HIS A 111 -18.06 24.81 -4.97
CA HIS A 111 -18.95 25.58 -4.10
C HIS A 111 -18.21 26.39 -3.03
N ILE A 112 -16.87 26.45 -3.10
CA ILE A 112 -15.98 27.19 -2.19
C ILE A 112 -15.24 28.24 -3.02
#